data_AF-F7XTC5-F1
#
_entry.id   AF-F7XTC5-F1
#
_cell.length_a   1.000
_cell.length_b   1.000
_cell.length_c   1.000
_cell.angle_alpha   90.00
_cell.angle_beta   90.00
_cell.angle_gamma   90.00
#
_symmetry.space_group_name_H-M   'P 1'
#
loop_
_entity.id
_entity.type
_entity.pdbx_description
1 polymer ?
#
loop_
_entity_poly.entity_id
_entity_poly.type
_entity_poly.pdbx_seq_one_letter_code
_entity_poly.pdbx_strand_id
1 'polypeptide(L)'
;MFLSPKIGITGVYQFGSNGSSGGTSSGKGVSFDRLIGRVDLGLILVNGLTISASAESSLTNVFVRAQALIGYAVRVGGLRAIVSSGVNICGDSCATSEGESSTSSAWYSKLLYSVPLNLEVQYYLTSFAGVAVAASTAVGVRDLDFKEFTLPLSLTIGPTFRV
;
A
#
# COMPACT_ATOMS: atom_id res chain seq x y z
N MET A 1 5.51 19.67 -8.14
CA MET A 1 5.74 18.41 -7.39
C MET A 1 4.71 18.33 -6.27
N PHE A 2 4.56 17.19 -5.58
CA PHE A 2 3.70 17.09 -4.40
C PHE A 2 4.33 16.24 -3.30
N LEU A 3 3.99 16.58 -2.05
CA LEU A 3 4.32 15.84 -0.84
C LEU A 3 3.03 15.66 -0.03
N SER A 4 2.68 14.42 0.30
CA SER A 4 1.46 14.09 1.02
C SER A 4 1.74 13.14 2.19
N PRO A 5 2.06 13.67 3.40
CA PRO A 5 2.12 12.84 4.59
C PRO A 5 0.70 12.51 5.07
N LYS A 6 0.47 11.25 5.44
CA LYS A 6 -0.85 10.69 5.77
C LYS A 6 -0.76 9.72 6.93
N ILE A 7 -1.88 9.51 7.59
CA ILE A 7 -2.10 8.48 8.61
C ILE A 7 -3.27 7.61 8.20
N GLY A 8 -3.39 6.40 8.74
CA GLY A 8 -4.49 5.53 8.35
C GLY A 8 -4.51 4.16 8.97
N ILE A 9 -5.22 3.26 8.30
CA ILE A 9 -5.37 1.86 8.69
C ILE A 9 -5.05 0.97 7.50
N THR A 10 -4.53 -0.21 7.79
CA THR A 10 -4.31 -1.28 6.80
C THR A 10 -4.99 -2.54 7.29
N GLY A 11 -5.83 -3.16 6.45
CA GLY A 11 -6.30 -4.51 6.65
C GLY A 11 -5.56 -5.47 5.72
N VAL A 12 -5.14 -6.64 6.18
CA VAL A 12 -4.56 -7.67 5.33
C VAL A 12 -5.52 -8.84 5.23
N TYR A 13 -5.89 -9.19 4.00
CA TYR A 13 -6.70 -10.36 3.69
C TYR A 13 -5.83 -11.44 3.08
N GLN A 14 -5.85 -12.65 3.64
CA GLN A 14 -5.17 -13.80 3.06
C GLN A 14 -6.20 -14.82 2.54
N PHE A 15 -5.98 -15.26 1.32
CA PHE A 15 -6.82 -16.24 0.62
C PHE A 15 -5.95 -17.42 0.22
N GLY A 16 -6.38 -18.64 0.49
CA GLY A 16 -5.67 -19.83 0.01
C GLY A 16 -5.98 -21.10 0.80
N SER A 17 -5.73 -22.23 0.13
CA SER A 17 -5.92 -23.58 0.68
C SER A 17 -4.54 -24.18 0.97
N ASN A 18 -4.23 -24.44 2.25
CA ASN A 18 -3.17 -25.39 2.55
C ASN A 18 -3.65 -26.75 2.03
N GLY A 19 -2.87 -27.42 1.21
CA GLY A 19 -3.21 -28.70 0.58
C GLY A 19 -3.39 -29.89 1.54
N SER A 20 -4.14 -29.76 2.63
CA SER A 20 -4.63 -30.89 3.43
C SER A 20 -5.99 -31.31 2.88
N SER A 21 -6.05 -32.52 2.36
CA SER A 21 -7.26 -33.22 1.94
C SER A 21 -8.34 -33.17 3.03
N GLY A 22 -9.45 -32.49 2.75
CA GLY A 22 -10.67 -32.56 3.54
C GLY A 22 -11.07 -31.23 4.19
N GLY A 23 -12.22 -30.69 3.78
CA GLY A 23 -12.94 -29.66 4.51
C GLY A 23 -12.86 -28.25 3.89
N THR A 24 -14.02 -27.80 3.42
CA THR A 24 -14.47 -26.41 3.24
C THR A 24 -13.45 -25.28 3.45
N SER A 25 -13.25 -24.51 2.37
CA SER A 25 -12.51 -23.24 2.30
C SER A 25 -12.88 -22.27 3.43
N SER A 26 -12.06 -22.17 4.48
CA SER A 26 -12.12 -21.05 5.43
C SER A 26 -11.01 -20.05 5.08
N GLY A 27 -11.38 -18.84 4.67
CA GLY A 27 -10.43 -17.73 4.53
C GLY A 27 -9.65 -17.53 5.83
N LYS A 28 -8.32 -17.65 5.77
CA LYS A 28 -7.45 -17.51 6.93
C LYS A 28 -7.20 -16.03 7.20
N GLY A 29 -7.85 -15.50 8.23
CA GLY A 29 -7.42 -14.31 8.97
C GLY A 29 -7.63 -12.95 8.26
N VAL A 30 -8.24 -12.02 8.99
CA VAL A 30 -8.15 -10.58 8.71
C VAL A 30 -7.34 -9.97 9.84
N SER A 31 -6.16 -9.44 9.53
CA SER A 31 -5.36 -8.68 10.51
C SER A 31 -5.49 -7.18 10.20
N PHE A 32 -5.81 -6.39 11.22
CA PHE A 32 -5.85 -4.94 11.11
C PHE A 32 -4.63 -4.32 11.77
N ASP A 33 -3.92 -3.50 11.01
CA ASP A 33 -2.78 -2.73 11.45
C ASP A 33 -3.09 -1.23 11.40
N ARG A 34 -2.56 -0.50 12.38
CA ARG A 34 -2.62 0.96 12.39
C ARG A 34 -1.37 1.50 11.70
N LEU A 35 -1.55 2.24 10.59
CA LEU A 35 -0.47 2.95 9.93
C LEU A 35 -0.08 4.17 10.77
N ILE A 36 1.18 4.24 11.19
CA ILE A 36 1.74 5.40 11.89
C ILE A 36 1.89 6.57 10.94
N GLY A 37 2.29 6.26 9.70
CA GLY A 37 2.67 7.26 8.74
C GLY A 37 2.83 6.65 7.36
N ARG A 38 2.26 7.34 6.38
CA ARG A 38 2.53 7.17 4.97
C ARG A 38 3.03 8.50 4.42
N VAL A 39 4.03 8.48 3.57
CA VAL A 39 4.47 9.66 2.84
C VAL A 39 4.48 9.34 1.36
N ASP A 40 3.66 10.05 0.59
CA ASP A 40 3.73 10.03 -0.87
C ASP A 40 4.48 11.26 -1.37
N LEU A 41 5.52 11.03 -2.16
CA LEU A 41 6.25 12.06 -2.88
C LEU A 41 6.06 11.82 -4.37
N GLY A 42 5.66 12.83 -5.13
CA GLY A 42 5.45 12.63 -6.55
C GLY A 42 5.58 13.84 -7.44
N LEU A 43 5.81 13.57 -8.71
CA LEU A 43 5.81 14.52 -9.80
C LEU A 43 4.60 14.23 -10.68
N ILE A 44 3.85 15.28 -11.00
CA ILE A 44 2.77 15.24 -11.98
C ILE A 44 3.17 16.14 -13.12
N LEU A 45 3.31 15.56 -14.30
CA LEU A 45 3.62 16.27 -15.53
C LEU A 45 2.38 16.98 -16.07
N VAL A 46 2.59 17.92 -16.99
CA VAL A 46 1.52 18.75 -17.58
C VAL A 46 0.47 17.89 -18.29
N ASN A 47 0.89 16.77 -18.88
CA ASN A 47 0.00 15.81 -19.55
C ASN A 47 -0.76 14.89 -18.58
N GLY A 48 -0.63 15.06 -17.27
CA GLY A 48 -1.26 14.21 -16.26
C GLY A 48 -0.46 12.96 -15.88
N LEU A 49 0.63 12.61 -16.59
CA LEU A 49 1.49 11.50 -16.19
C LEU A 49 2.04 11.76 -14.78
N THR A 50 1.91 10.76 -13.91
CA THR A 50 2.32 10.83 -12.52
C THR A 50 3.40 9.80 -12.24
N ILE A 51 4.48 10.23 -11.60
CA ILE A 51 5.54 9.37 -11.07
C ILE A 51 5.63 9.66 -9.59
N SER A 52 5.45 8.66 -8.74
CA SER A 52 5.48 8.84 -7.29
C SER A 52 6.19 7.70 -6.58
N ALA A 53 6.74 8.02 -5.42
CA ALA A 53 7.23 7.07 -4.45
C ALA A 53 6.37 7.17 -3.19
N SER A 54 6.02 6.02 -2.62
CA SER A 54 5.30 5.92 -1.36
C SER A 54 6.13 5.16 -0.34
N ALA A 55 6.17 5.65 0.90
CA ALA A 55 6.71 4.92 2.05
C ALA A 55 5.65 4.85 3.15
N GLU A 56 5.35 3.65 3.63
CA GLU A 56 4.38 3.36 4.68
C GLU A 56 5.05 2.66 5.87
N SER A 57 4.66 3.02 7.09
CA SER A 57 5.10 2.39 8.32
C SER A 57 3.92 2.08 9.26
N SER A 58 4.01 0.96 9.98
CA SER A 58 3.01 0.50 10.96
C SER A 58 3.63 0.24 12.35
N LEU A 59 2.86 0.59 13.39
CA LEU A 59 3.22 0.47 14.81
C LEU A 59 3.11 -0.97 15.30
N THR A 60 2.11 -1.72 14.81
CA THR A 60 1.69 -3.00 15.38
C THR A 60 2.54 -4.17 14.91
N ASN A 61 3.05 -4.11 13.67
CA ASN A 61 3.82 -5.20 13.06
C ASN A 61 5.23 -4.78 12.62
N VAL A 62 5.71 -3.59 13.04
CA VAL A 62 7.04 -3.02 12.69
C VAL A 62 7.38 -3.28 11.21
N PHE A 63 6.53 -2.80 10.30
CA PHE A 63 6.78 -2.96 8.87
C PHE A 63 7.09 -1.61 8.23
N VAL A 64 7.95 -1.65 7.20
CA VAL A 64 8.17 -0.56 6.26
C VAL A 64 7.88 -1.07 4.86
N ARG A 65 6.98 -0.41 4.14
CA ARG A 65 6.68 -0.69 2.73
C ARG A 65 7.09 0.51 1.91
N ALA A 66 7.88 0.28 0.87
CA ALA A 66 8.23 1.30 -0.11
C ALA A 66 7.72 0.89 -1.49
N GLN A 67 7.14 1.83 -2.24
CA GLN A 67 6.56 1.59 -3.56
C GLN A 67 7.04 2.64 -4.55
N ALA A 68 7.40 2.21 -5.77
CA ALA A 68 7.54 3.09 -6.92
C ALA A 68 6.28 2.94 -7.77
N LEU A 69 5.65 4.07 -8.09
CA LEU A 69 4.34 4.13 -8.73
C LEU A 69 4.41 5.02 -9.97
N ILE A 70 3.77 4.56 -11.04
CA ILE A 70 3.51 5.33 -12.24
C ILE A 70 2.00 5.33 -12.50
N GLY A 71 1.47 6.45 -12.97
CA GLY A 71 0.04 6.61 -13.08
C GLY A 71 -0.39 7.83 -13.86
N TYR A 72 -1.67 8.15 -13.72
CA TYR A 72 -2.29 9.28 -14.39
C TYR A 72 -3.14 10.09 -13.42
N ALA A 73 -3.02 11.40 -13.50
CA ALA A 73 -3.76 12.36 -12.71
C ALA A 73 -4.76 13.11 -13.59
N VAL A 74 -6.02 13.09 -13.19
CA VAL A 74 -7.09 13.90 -13.78
C VAL A 74 -7.42 15.04 -12.82
N ARG A 75 -7.48 16.28 -13.35
CA ARG A 75 -7.84 17.46 -12.58
C ARG A 75 -9.23 17.95 -12.97
N VAL A 76 -10.08 18.16 -11.97
CA VAL A 76 -11.40 18.80 -12.12
C VAL A 76 -11.47 19.94 -11.10
N GLY A 77 -11.14 21.16 -11.55
CA GLY A 77 -11.06 22.33 -10.68
C GLY A 77 -9.98 22.23 -9.59
N GLY A 78 -10.40 22.33 -8.32
CA GLY A 78 -9.54 22.17 -7.14
C GLY A 78 -9.24 20.70 -6.78
N LEU A 79 -9.96 19.76 -7.39
CA LEU A 79 -9.83 18.33 -7.14
C LEU A 79 -8.90 17.67 -8.16
N ARG A 80 -8.12 16.70 -7.69
CA ARG A 80 -7.25 15.86 -8.49
C ARG A 80 -7.43 14.41 -8.08
N ALA A 81 -7.75 13.54 -9.03
CA ALA A 81 -7.76 12.10 -8.85
C ALA A 81 -6.53 11.49 -9.52
N ILE A 82 -5.83 10.60 -8.83
CA ILE A 82 -4.61 9.95 -9.27
C ILE A 82 -4.85 8.45 -9.19
N VAL A 83 -4.67 7.77 -10.32
CA VAL A 83 -4.65 6.30 -10.38
C VAL A 83 -3.25 5.88 -10.75
N SER A 84 -2.65 4.99 -9.97
CA SER A 84 -1.27 4.57 -10.17
C SER A 84 -1.06 3.11 -9.82
N SER A 85 -0.08 2.51 -10.48
CA SER A 85 0.37 1.13 -10.26
C SER A 85 1.90 1.10 -10.34
N GLY A 86 2.53 0.03 -9.87
CA GLY A 86 3.97 -0.09 -10.06
C GLY A 86 4.57 -1.30 -9.39
N VAL A 87 5.64 -1.07 -8.62
CA VAL A 87 6.43 -2.13 -8.00
C VAL A 87 6.70 -1.79 -6.54
N ASN A 88 6.69 -2.80 -5.68
CA ASN A 88 7.20 -2.64 -4.31
C ASN A 88 8.73 -2.66 -4.37
N ILE A 89 9.36 -1.61 -3.83
CA ILE A 89 10.81 -1.47 -3.73
C ILE A 89 11.34 -2.29 -2.54
N CYS A 90 10.59 -2.26 -1.43
CA CYS A 90 10.87 -3.07 -0.25
C CYS A 90 9.64 -3.91 0.08
N GLY A 91 9.75 -5.23 -0.15
CA GLY A 91 8.74 -6.24 0.19
C GLY A 91 9.29 -7.38 1.07
N ASP A 92 10.56 -7.76 0.90
CA ASP A 92 11.13 -8.95 1.56
C ASP A 92 12.16 -8.66 2.68
N SER A 93 12.79 -7.48 2.72
CA SER A 93 13.97 -7.23 3.58
C SER A 93 13.78 -6.20 4.70
N CYS A 94 12.56 -5.74 4.95
CA CYS A 94 12.28 -4.72 5.98
C CYS A 94 11.44 -5.22 7.16
N ALA A 95 11.15 -6.52 7.22
CA ALA A 95 10.84 -7.15 8.50
C ALA A 95 12.17 -7.22 9.27
N THR A 96 12.34 -6.35 10.26
CA THR A 96 13.52 -6.39 11.12
C THR A 96 13.64 -7.79 11.71
N SER A 97 14.81 -8.37 11.51
CA SER A 97 15.23 -9.68 12.01
C SER A 97 15.04 -9.77 13.52
N GLU A 98 13.88 -10.22 13.98
CA GLU A 98 13.71 -10.73 15.34
C GLU A 98 13.18 -12.15 15.28
N GLY A 99 14.15 -13.08 15.31
CA GLY A 99 13.97 -14.42 15.84
C GLY A 99 13.24 -15.40 14.94
N GLU A 100 13.92 -16.49 14.62
CA GLU A 100 13.28 -17.80 14.47
C GLU A 100 12.46 -18.11 15.74
N SER A 101 11.23 -17.60 15.81
CA SER A 101 10.24 -18.10 16.75
C SER A 101 8.89 -18.14 16.06
N SER A 102 8.33 -19.34 16.04
CA SER A 102 7.24 -19.84 15.20
C SER A 102 5.87 -19.21 15.48
N THR A 103 5.81 -17.96 15.94
CA THR A 103 4.58 -17.32 16.44
C THR A 103 4.45 -15.82 16.17
N SER A 104 5.39 -15.15 15.51
CA SER A 104 5.24 -13.73 15.14
C SER A 104 4.81 -13.57 13.68
N SER A 105 3.59 -13.04 13.52
CA SER A 105 2.92 -12.35 12.41
C SER A 105 3.75 -11.83 11.21
N ALA A 106 4.56 -12.65 10.55
CA ALA A 106 5.27 -12.28 9.33
C ALA A 106 4.37 -12.46 8.09
N TRP A 107 3.25 -11.72 8.02
CA TRP A 107 2.30 -11.80 6.90
C TRP A 107 2.86 -11.27 5.55
N TYR A 108 4.10 -10.78 5.55
CA TYR A 108 4.83 -10.33 4.38
C TYR A 108 6.08 -11.16 4.09
N SER A 109 6.44 -12.13 4.95
CA SER A 109 7.60 -12.98 4.64
C SER A 109 7.24 -13.88 3.47
N LYS A 110 7.77 -13.55 2.29
CA LYS A 110 7.73 -14.30 1.03
C LYS A 110 6.51 -14.01 0.14
N LEU A 111 6.47 -12.81 -0.44
CA LEU A 111 5.65 -12.53 -1.64
C LEU A 111 6.52 -12.72 -2.88
N LEU A 112 6.23 -13.72 -3.72
CA LEU A 112 6.95 -13.97 -4.98
C LEU A 112 6.78 -12.82 -5.96
N TYR A 113 5.56 -12.28 -6.02
CA TYR A 113 5.20 -11.13 -6.86
C TYR A 113 4.19 -10.28 -6.12
N SER A 114 4.30 -8.96 -6.24
CA SER A 114 3.30 -8.04 -5.72
C SER A 114 3.14 -6.82 -6.62
N VAL A 115 1.90 -6.57 -7.05
CA VAL A 115 1.55 -5.41 -7.88
C VAL A 115 0.79 -4.40 -7.03
N PRO A 116 1.42 -3.30 -6.61
CA PRO A 116 0.73 -2.22 -5.91
C PRO A 116 -0.19 -1.46 -6.85
N LEU A 117 -1.40 -1.16 -6.35
CA LEU A 117 -2.38 -0.27 -6.94
C LEU A 117 -2.68 0.83 -5.94
N ASN A 118 -2.68 2.08 -6.38
CA ASN A 118 -2.92 3.24 -5.53
C ASN A 118 -3.90 4.20 -6.21
N LEU A 119 -4.96 4.53 -5.47
CA LEU A 119 -5.96 5.53 -5.80
C LEU A 119 -5.84 6.67 -4.82
N GLU A 120 -5.56 7.88 -5.29
CA GLU A 120 -5.45 9.07 -4.44
C GLU A 120 -6.33 10.20 -4.95
N VAL A 121 -7.08 10.83 -4.05
CA VAL A 121 -7.86 12.04 -4.32
C VAL A 121 -7.27 13.16 -3.49
N GLN A 122 -6.84 14.24 -4.15
CA GLN A 122 -6.31 15.45 -3.55
C GLN A 122 -7.29 16.60 -3.77
N TYR A 123 -7.59 17.34 -2.72
CA TYR A 123 -8.37 18.58 -2.78
C TYR A 123 -7.57 19.75 -2.23
N TYR A 124 -7.28 20.73 -3.07
CA TYR A 124 -6.45 21.89 -2.69
C TYR A 124 -7.34 23.04 -2.22
N LEU A 125 -7.22 23.36 -0.93
CA LEU A 125 -7.90 24.48 -0.27
C LEU A 125 -7.23 25.82 -0.61
N THR A 126 -5.92 25.79 -0.84
CA THR A 126 -5.11 26.96 -1.21
C THR A 126 -4.26 26.64 -2.45
N SER A 127 -3.47 27.61 -2.92
CA SER A 127 -2.57 27.40 -4.06
C SER A 127 -1.52 26.30 -3.80
N PHE A 128 -1.16 26.06 -2.53
CA PHE A 128 -0.06 25.17 -2.14
C PHE A 128 -0.46 24.05 -1.16
N ALA A 129 -1.53 24.18 -0.38
CA ALA A 129 -1.94 23.20 0.63
C ALA A 129 -3.37 22.66 0.40
N GLY A 130 -3.56 21.40 0.76
CA GLY A 130 -4.82 20.69 0.62
C GLY A 130 -4.92 19.47 1.53
N VAL A 131 -5.93 18.66 1.28
CA VAL A 131 -6.16 17.37 1.93
C VAL A 131 -6.12 16.28 0.87
N ALA A 132 -5.52 15.14 1.19
CA ALA A 132 -5.48 13.96 0.35
C ALA A 132 -6.04 12.74 1.08
N VAL A 133 -6.83 11.95 0.35
CA VAL A 133 -7.28 10.63 0.77
C VAL A 133 -6.71 9.64 -0.23
N ALA A 134 -6.05 8.59 0.26
CA ALA A 134 -5.50 7.55 -0.60
C ALA A 134 -5.93 6.17 -0.12
N ALA A 135 -6.34 5.34 -1.07
CA ALA A 135 -6.55 3.92 -0.90
C ALA A 135 -5.49 3.18 -1.71
N SER A 136 -4.77 2.26 -1.09
CA SER A 136 -3.80 1.42 -1.80
C SER A 136 -3.97 -0.03 -1.47
N THR A 137 -3.72 -0.87 -2.45
CA THR A 137 -3.63 -2.31 -2.27
C THR A 137 -2.41 -2.87 -2.98
N ALA A 138 -1.97 -4.07 -2.63
CA ALA A 138 -0.91 -4.74 -3.35
C ALA A 138 -1.23 -6.23 -3.47
N VAL A 139 -1.72 -6.66 -4.63
CA VAL A 139 -2.06 -8.08 -4.83
C VAL A 139 -0.76 -8.86 -4.84
N GLY A 140 -0.57 -9.66 -3.79
CA GLY A 140 0.61 -10.48 -3.57
C GLY A 140 0.32 -11.95 -3.81
N VAL A 141 1.21 -12.64 -4.52
CA VAL A 141 1.17 -14.11 -4.69
C VAL A 141 2.26 -14.74 -3.82
N ARG A 142 1.89 -15.72 -2.98
CA ARG A 142 2.81 -16.37 -2.03
C ARG A 142 3.42 -17.68 -2.54
N ASP A 143 2.79 -18.31 -3.52
CA ASP A 143 3.23 -19.60 -4.05
C ASP A 143 3.24 -19.60 -5.59
N LEU A 144 4.19 -20.32 -6.19
CA LEU A 144 4.33 -20.50 -7.64
C LEU A 144 3.13 -21.26 -8.24
N ASP A 145 2.42 -22.02 -7.40
CA ASP A 145 1.18 -22.71 -7.76
C ASP A 145 -0.06 -21.79 -7.73
N PHE A 146 0.08 -20.50 -7.41
CA PHE A 146 -1.02 -19.52 -7.32
C PHE A 146 -2.17 -19.96 -6.40
N LYS A 147 -1.86 -20.72 -5.34
CA LYS A 147 -2.86 -21.22 -4.37
C LYS A 147 -3.04 -20.31 -3.17
N GLU A 148 -2.13 -19.36 -2.97
CA GLU A 148 -2.14 -18.44 -1.84
C GLU A 148 -1.92 -16.99 -2.30
N PHE A 149 -2.88 -16.13 -1.95
CA PHE A 149 -2.89 -14.71 -2.26
C PHE A 149 -2.97 -13.88 -0.99
N THR A 150 -2.32 -12.72 -1.00
CA THR A 150 -2.42 -11.71 0.05
C THR A 150 -2.86 -10.39 -0.56
N LEU A 151 -3.84 -9.76 0.07
CA LEU A 151 -4.41 -8.49 -0.36
C LEU A 151 -4.42 -7.52 0.83
N PRO A 152 -3.35 -6.74 1.00
CA PRO A 152 -3.26 -5.69 2.00
C PRO A 152 -3.94 -4.44 1.45
N LEU A 153 -4.95 -3.94 2.13
CA LEU A 153 -5.73 -2.76 1.76
C LEU A 153 -5.52 -1.67 2.79
N SER A 154 -4.90 -0.57 2.37
CA SER A 154 -4.62 0.61 3.20
C SER A 154 -5.57 1.73 2.82
N LEU A 155 -6.17 2.38 3.82
CA LEU A 155 -6.92 3.63 3.67
C LEU A 155 -6.23 4.70 4.52
N THR A 156 -5.85 5.80 3.87
CA THR A 156 -5.07 6.87 4.49
C THR A 156 -5.65 8.25 4.18
N ILE A 157 -5.48 9.17 5.11
CA ILE A 157 -5.89 10.57 5.00
C ILE A 157 -4.81 11.46 5.61
N GLY A 158 -4.61 12.64 5.02
CA GLY A 158 -3.66 13.61 5.55
C GLY A 158 -3.55 14.85 4.68
N PRO A 159 -2.69 15.82 5.05
CA PRO A 159 -2.43 16.97 4.22
C PRO A 159 -1.70 16.60 2.92
N THR A 160 -1.83 17.46 1.92
CA THR A 160 -1.02 17.43 0.69
C THR A 160 -0.51 18.82 0.37
N PHE A 161 0.73 18.88 -0.07
CA PHE A 161 1.44 20.11 -0.37
C PHE A 161 1.94 20.08 -1.81
N ARG A 162 1.75 21.17 -2.55
CA ARG A 162 2.46 21.41 -3.80
C ARG A 162 3.82 22.00 -3.45
N VAL A 163 4.86 21.36 -3.97
CA VAL A 163 6.26 21.76 -3.86
C VAL A 163 6.76 22.16 -5.23
#